data_AF-A0A958H958-F1
#
_entry.id   AF-A0A958H958-F1
#
_cell.length_a   1.000
_cell.length_b   1.000
_cell.length_c   1.000
_cell.angle_alpha   90.00
_cell.angle_beta   90.00
_cell.angle_gamma   90.00
#
_symmetry.space_group_name_H-M   'P 1'
#
loop_
_entity.id
_entity.type
_entity.pdbx_description
1 polymer ?
#
loop_
_entity_poly.entity_id
_entity_poly.type
_entity_poly.pdbx_seq_one_letter_code
_entity_poly.pdbx_strand_id
1 'polypeptide(L)'
;MDYPEVVIVGAARTPIGKFQGAMSTVSAPELGATAIRAAVARAGIEPASIDEVLMGNVVSAGEGQAPARQAAIGAGLPVTVGASTVNKICGSGLKTVMLAAQAIRS
;
A
#
# COMPACT_ATOMS: atom_id res chain seq x y z
N MET A 1 -22.91 -2.93 20.29
CA MET A 1 -21.59 -3.56 20.07
C MET A 1 -20.62 -2.42 19.84
N ASP A 2 -19.70 -2.24 20.78
CA ASP A 2 -18.68 -1.20 20.72
C ASP A 2 -17.52 -1.76 19.88
N TYR A 3 -17.32 -1.23 18.68
CA TYR A 3 -16.20 -1.62 17.82
C TYR A 3 -15.07 -0.62 18.03
N PRO A 4 -13.80 -1.03 17.94
CA PRO A 4 -12.70 -0.08 17.99
C PRO A 4 -12.85 0.95 16.86
N GLU A 5 -12.66 2.22 17.20
CA GLU A 5 -12.68 3.31 16.24
C GLU A 5 -11.47 3.20 15.31
N VAL A 6 -11.71 3.19 14.00
CA VAL A 6 -10.65 3.13 12.99
C VAL A 6 -10.29 4.55 12.57
N VAL A 7 -9.03 4.92 12.74
CA VAL A 7 -8.51 6.26 12.43
C VAL A 7 -7.43 6.22 11.35
N ILE A 8 -7.33 7.29 10.56
CA ILE A 8 -6.26 7.49 9.57
C ILE A 8 -5.17 8.34 10.23
N VAL A 9 -4.01 7.74 10.48
CA VAL A 9 -2.88 8.42 11.15
C VAL A 9 -1.85 9.00 10.18
N GLY A 10 -1.88 8.62 8.90
CA GLY A 10 -0.96 9.14 7.89
C GLY A 10 -1.44 8.87 6.46
N ALA A 11 -1.08 9.75 5.53
CA ALA A 11 -1.41 9.61 4.11
C ALA A 11 -0.33 10.26 3.23
N ALA A 12 -0.05 9.63 2.09
CA ALA A 12 0.85 10.14 1.07
C ALA A 12 0.49 9.58 -0.31
N ARG A 13 0.99 10.24 -1.35
CA ARG A 13 0.91 9.77 -2.75
C ARG A 13 2.14 10.23 -3.53
N THR A 14 2.44 9.52 -4.60
CA THR A 14 3.35 10.01 -5.65
C THR A 14 2.69 11.12 -6.48
N PRO A 15 3.47 11.88 -7.28
CA PRO A 15 2.93 12.58 -8.44
C PRO A 15 2.23 11.60 -9.39
N ILE A 16 1.29 12.08 -10.22
CA ILE A 16 0.66 11.26 -11.25
C ILE A 16 1.36 11.52 -12.58
N GLY A 17 1.89 10.47 -13.20
CA GLY A 17 2.64 10.54 -14.44
C GLY A 17 1.71 10.43 -15.64
N LYS A 18 2.10 11.04 -16.76
CA LYS A 18 1.45 10.78 -18.05
C LYS A 18 1.93 9.44 -18.60
N PHE A 19 1.08 8.77 -19.39
CA PHE A 19 1.44 7.53 -20.07
C PHE A 19 2.69 7.74 -20.93
N GLN A 20 3.67 6.83 -20.82
CA GLN A 20 5.00 6.94 -21.44
C GLN A 20 5.77 8.24 -21.08
N GLY A 21 5.43 8.88 -19.95
CA GLY A 21 6.07 10.11 -19.48
C GLY A 21 7.18 9.86 -18.46
N ALA A 22 7.40 10.83 -17.57
CA ALA A 22 8.56 10.89 -16.66
C ALA A 22 8.69 9.72 -15.65
N MET A 23 7.65 8.91 -15.46
CA MET A 23 7.67 7.74 -14.55
C MET A 23 7.51 6.41 -15.30
N SER A 24 7.65 6.38 -16.62
CA SER A 24 7.44 5.18 -17.44
C SER A 24 8.44 4.05 -17.16
N THR A 25 9.60 4.38 -16.60
CA THR A 25 10.66 3.42 -16.25
C THR A 25 10.60 2.96 -14.79
N VAL A 26 9.62 3.42 -14.02
CA VAL A 26 9.45 3.08 -12.60
C VAL A 26 8.31 2.08 -12.48
N SER A 27 8.58 0.94 -11.84
CA SER A 27 7.58 -0.13 -11.67
C SER A 27 6.46 0.25 -10.70
N ALA A 28 5.33 -0.45 -10.77
CA ALA A 28 4.21 -0.20 -9.86
C ALA A 28 4.59 -0.44 -8.37
N PRO A 29 5.33 -1.51 -8.01
CA PRO A 29 5.82 -1.70 -6.64
C PRO A 29 6.72 -0.58 -6.14
N GLU A 30 7.59 0.00 -6.97
CA GLU A 30 8.48 1.10 -6.56
C GLU A 30 7.71 2.41 -6.29
N LEU A 31 6.70 2.70 -7.11
CA LEU A 31 5.77 3.81 -6.86
C LEU A 31 4.98 3.57 -5.56
N GLY A 32 4.50 2.35 -5.35
CA GLY A 32 3.83 1.92 -4.12
C GLY A 32 4.73 2.06 -2.89
N ALA A 33 5.98 1.58 -2.98
CA ALA A 33 6.98 1.67 -1.92
C ALA A 33 7.24 3.11 -1.49
N THR A 34 7.35 4.02 -2.46
CA THR A 34 7.54 5.45 -2.22
C THR A 34 6.35 6.04 -1.45
N ALA A 35 5.12 5.72 -1.85
CA ALA A 35 3.92 6.18 -1.17
C ALA A 35 3.79 5.61 0.26
N ILE A 36 4.03 4.30 0.43
CA ILE A 36 3.96 3.62 1.75
C ILE A 36 4.99 4.24 2.71
N ARG A 37 6.26 4.36 2.29
CA ARG A 37 7.33 4.93 3.11
C ARG A 37 6.98 6.34 3.59
N ALA A 38 6.47 7.18 2.68
CA ALA A 38 6.08 8.54 3.02
C ALA A 38 4.86 8.59 3.95
N ALA A 39 3.88 7.69 3.79
CA ALA A 39 2.71 7.62 4.66
C ALA A 39 3.09 7.19 6.08
N VAL A 40 3.95 6.17 6.22
CA VAL A 40 4.45 5.69 7.52
C VAL A 40 5.28 6.76 8.22
N ALA A 41 6.20 7.42 7.49
CA ALA A 41 6.98 8.52 8.04
C ALA A 41 6.11 9.69 8.53
N ARG A 42 5.04 10.03 7.79
CA ARG A 42 4.08 11.09 8.20
C ARG A 42 3.20 10.69 9.38
N ALA A 43 2.91 9.40 9.52
CA ALA A 43 2.20 8.88 10.69
C ALA A 43 3.07 8.92 11.96
N GLY A 44 4.40 9.01 11.82
CA GLY A 44 5.31 9.06 12.96
C GLY A 44 5.32 7.76 13.77
N ILE A 45 5.02 6.63 13.13
CA ILE A 45 4.99 5.30 13.76
C ILE A 45 6.22 4.48 13.38
N GLU A 46 6.57 3.53 14.25
CA GLU A 46 7.64 2.58 13.99
C GLU A 46 7.22 1.59 12.87
N PRO A 47 8.04 1.36 11.84
CA PRO A 47 7.72 0.41 10.76
C PRO A 47 7.39 -1.01 11.26
N ALA A 48 7.94 -1.40 12.41
CA ALA A 48 7.71 -2.70 13.02
C ALA A 48 6.35 -2.84 13.72
N SER A 49 5.61 -1.74 13.92
CA SER A 49 4.26 -1.78 14.49
C SER A 49 3.17 -2.01 13.44
N ILE A 50 3.54 -2.27 12.18
CA ILE A 50 2.60 -2.53 11.08
C ILE A 50 2.41 -4.04 10.96
N ASP A 51 1.17 -4.51 11.02
CA ASP A 51 0.85 -5.94 10.91
C ASP A 51 0.69 -6.40 9.46
N GLU A 52 0.02 -5.61 8.61
CA GLU A 52 -0.30 -5.97 7.23
C GLU A 52 -0.30 -4.76 6.27
N VAL A 53 0.13 -5.00 5.03
CA VAL A 53 -0.02 -4.07 3.89
C VAL A 53 -1.04 -4.59 2.88
N LEU A 54 -2.09 -3.81 2.63
CA LEU A 54 -3.05 -4.06 1.56
C LEU A 54 -2.84 -3.04 0.43
N MET A 55 -2.37 -3.50 -0.74
CA MET A 55 -2.10 -2.62 -1.89
C MET A 55 -2.96 -3.00 -3.09
N GLY A 56 -3.60 -2.00 -3.71
CA GLY A 56 -4.35 -2.18 -4.94
C GLY A 56 -3.44 -2.23 -6.15
N ASN A 57 -3.56 -3.25 -7.00
CA ASN A 57 -2.89 -3.30 -8.31
C ASN A 57 -3.79 -4.02 -9.33
N VAL A 58 -4.03 -3.40 -10.48
CA VAL A 58 -4.99 -3.91 -11.48
C VAL A 58 -4.31 -4.81 -12.52
N VAL A 59 -3.28 -4.29 -13.17
CA VAL A 59 -2.51 -5.02 -14.18
C VAL A 59 -1.19 -5.42 -13.54
N SER A 60 -1.08 -6.67 -13.11
CA SER A 60 0.12 -7.19 -12.42
C SER A 60 1.09 -7.92 -13.36
N ALA A 61 0.71 -8.10 -14.63
CA ALA A 61 1.57 -8.75 -15.62
C ALA A 61 2.84 -7.91 -15.82
N GLY A 62 4.01 -8.54 -15.69
CA GLY A 62 5.31 -7.85 -15.79
C GLY A 62 5.85 -7.29 -14.47
N GLU A 63 5.04 -7.24 -13.39
CA GLU A 63 5.45 -6.66 -12.10
C GLU A 63 6.12 -7.66 -11.15
N GLY A 64 6.29 -8.92 -11.56
CA GLY A 64 6.84 -9.98 -10.71
C GLY A 64 5.86 -10.51 -9.65
N GLN A 65 6.37 -11.21 -8.64
CA GLN A 65 5.56 -11.87 -7.61
C GLN A 65 5.06 -10.87 -6.57
N ALA A 66 3.76 -10.93 -6.24
CA ALA A 66 3.14 -10.17 -5.14
C ALA A 66 3.53 -8.68 -5.08
N PRO A 67 3.02 -7.82 -5.98
CA PRO A 67 3.34 -6.38 -6.02
C PRO A 67 3.24 -5.64 -4.68
N ALA A 68 2.22 -5.95 -3.85
CA ALA A 68 2.08 -5.38 -2.51
C ALA A 68 3.27 -5.71 -1.59
N ARG A 69 3.79 -6.94 -1.68
CA ARG A 69 4.92 -7.41 -0.88
C ARG A 69 6.22 -6.74 -1.30
N GLN A 70 6.44 -6.61 -2.61
CA GLN A 70 7.57 -5.86 -3.15
C GLN A 70 7.52 -4.40 -2.70
N ALA A 71 6.35 -3.77 -2.74
CA ALA A 71 6.15 -2.40 -2.28
C ALA A 71 6.42 -2.25 -0.77
N ALA A 72 5.94 -3.18 0.06
CA ALA A 72 6.16 -3.18 1.51
C ALA A 72 7.66 -3.27 1.86
N ILE A 73 8.37 -4.24 1.28
CA ILE A 73 9.83 -4.40 1.49
C ILE A 73 10.56 -3.18 0.95
N GLY A 74 10.22 -2.73 -0.27
CA GLY A 74 10.81 -1.54 -0.89
C GLY A 74 10.56 -0.27 -0.10
N ALA A 75 9.50 -0.21 0.72
CA ALA A 75 9.19 0.89 1.63
C ALA A 75 10.04 0.87 2.91
N GLY A 76 10.78 -0.21 3.17
CA GLY A 76 11.59 -0.39 4.38
C GLY A 76 10.82 -1.07 5.53
N LEU A 77 9.66 -1.68 5.26
CA LEU A 77 8.94 -2.43 6.29
C LEU A 77 9.64 -3.78 6.55
N PRO A 78 9.59 -4.29 7.80
CA PRO A 78 10.16 -5.59 8.11
C PRO A 78 9.59 -6.71 7.25
N VAL A 79 10.41 -7.70 6.94
CA VAL A 79 9.99 -8.88 6.16
C VAL A 79 8.94 -9.73 6.89
N THR A 80 8.70 -9.50 8.18
CA THR A 80 7.64 -10.16 8.94
C THR A 80 6.24 -9.59 8.65
N VAL A 81 6.13 -8.39 8.08
CA VAL A 81 4.84 -7.72 7.80
C VAL A 81 4.12 -8.42 6.64
N GLY A 82 2.89 -8.89 6.87
CA GLY A 82 2.06 -9.51 5.83
C GLY A 82 1.76 -8.54 4.68
N ALA A 83 1.55 -9.04 3.46
CA ALA A 83 1.17 -8.16 2.35
C ALA A 83 0.26 -8.86 1.32
N SER A 84 -0.86 -8.22 1.00
CA SER A 84 -1.88 -8.74 0.08
C SER A 84 -2.12 -7.77 -1.08
N THR A 85 -2.04 -8.27 -2.31
CA THR A 85 -2.36 -7.49 -3.51
C THR A 85 -3.84 -7.66 -3.86
N VAL A 86 -4.58 -6.56 -3.95
CA VAL A 86 -6.02 -6.57 -4.18
C VAL A 86 -6.33 -6.05 -5.58
N ASN A 87 -7.19 -6.76 -6.31
CA ASN A 87 -7.69 -6.32 -7.61
C ASN A 87 -9.22 -6.22 -7.60
N LYS A 88 -9.71 -4.99 -7.71
CA LYS A 88 -11.11 -4.63 -7.98
C LYS A 88 -11.17 -3.54 -9.05
N ILE A 89 -10.35 -3.67 -10.10
CA ILE A 89 -10.20 -2.68 -11.18
C ILE A 89 -9.95 -1.28 -10.58
N CYS A 90 -10.61 -0.23 -11.03
CA CYS A 90 -10.47 1.13 -10.52
C CYS A 90 -10.79 1.26 -9.02
N GLY A 91 -11.56 0.32 -8.46
CA GLY A 91 -11.91 0.27 -7.04
C GLY A 91 -10.88 -0.39 -6.14
N SER A 92 -9.73 -0.86 -6.66
CA SER A 92 -8.73 -1.61 -5.89
C SER A 92 -8.21 -0.82 -4.69
N GLY A 93 -7.86 0.46 -4.88
CA GLY A 93 -7.31 1.30 -3.81
C GLY A 93 -8.32 1.61 -2.71
N LEU A 94 -9.59 1.83 -3.04
CA LEU A 94 -10.62 2.03 -2.01
C LEU A 94 -10.98 0.72 -1.31
N LYS A 95 -11.00 -0.40 -2.06
CA LYS A 95 -11.28 -1.72 -1.49
C LYS A 95 -10.21 -2.12 -0.46
N THR A 96 -8.95 -1.77 -0.65
CA THR A 96 -7.90 -2.06 0.35
C THR A 96 -8.13 -1.28 1.64
N VAL A 97 -8.51 0.00 1.57
CA VAL A 97 -8.88 0.80 2.75
C VAL A 97 -10.07 0.19 3.49
N MET A 98 -11.10 -0.26 2.77
CA MET A 98 -12.26 -0.93 3.37
C MET A 98 -11.87 -2.24 4.08
N LEU A 99 -10.99 -3.04 3.46
CA LEU A 99 -10.50 -4.29 4.03
C LEU A 99 -9.63 -4.04 5.28
N ALA A 100 -8.76 -3.03 5.24
CA ALA A 100 -7.94 -2.64 6.40
C ALA A 100 -8.81 -2.19 7.57
N ALA A 101 -9.81 -1.34 7.32
CA ALA A 101 -10.75 -0.93 8.36
C ALA A 101 -11.57 -2.11 8.92
N GLN A 102 -11.90 -3.10 8.09
CA GLN A 102 -12.57 -4.31 8.55
C GLN A 102 -11.64 -5.15 9.44
N ALA A 103 -10.37 -5.32 9.06
CA ALA A 103 -9.39 -6.08 9.84
C ALA A 103 -9.08 -5.46 11.20
N ILE A 104 -9.06 -4.13 11.31
CA ILE A 104 -8.85 -3.42 12.58
C ILE A 104 -10.10 -3.53 13.49
N ARG A 105 -11.29 -3.64 12.90
CA ARG A 105 -12.57 -3.70 13.64
C ARG A 105 -12.89 -5.08 14.23
N SER A 106 -12.31 -6.15 13.68
CA SER A 106 -12.58 -7.54 14.05
C SER A 106 -11.70 -8.01 15.19
#